data_AF-A0A2N2MCM3-F1
#
_entry.id   AF-A0A2N2MCM3-F1
#
_cell.length_a   1.000
_cell.length_b   1.000
_cell.length_c   1.000
_cell.angle_alpha   90.00
_cell.angle_beta   90.00
_cell.angle_gamma   90.00
#
_symmetry.space_group_name_H-M   'P 1'
#
loop_
_entity.id
_entity.type
_entity.pdbx_description
1 polymer ?
#
loop_
_entity_poly.entity_id
_entity_poly.type
_entity_poly.pdbx_seq_one_letter_code
_entity_poly.pdbx_strand_id
1 'polypeptide(L)'
;MNLKLQDILPVVLSVLIIVLVAVFEKQSKLFAAITATMPLTIPLALWIVYSSSGGEKAAVTNFTQSLALSLLPTLAFAVTIWLAARAGLKLVPILLSGYAVWALGTGLLIVLRRWLGLG
;
A
#
# COMPACT_ATOMS: atom_id res chain seq x y z
N MET A 1 -22.43 9.41 -15.01
CA MET A 1 -21.81 8.80 -13.82
C MET A 1 -21.90 9.84 -12.71
N ASN A 2 -22.91 9.75 -11.83
CA ASN A 2 -23.07 10.72 -10.73
C ASN A 2 -22.12 10.33 -9.60
N LEU A 3 -20.95 10.94 -9.55
CA LEU A 3 -20.03 10.83 -8.42
C LEU A 3 -20.75 11.36 -7.17
N LYS A 4 -20.95 10.52 -6.16
CA LYS A 4 -21.55 10.97 -4.91
C LYS A 4 -20.48 11.71 -4.10
N LEU A 5 -20.89 12.69 -3.30
CA LEU A 5 -19.98 13.46 -2.43
C LEU A 5 -19.15 12.54 -1.50
N GLN A 6 -19.71 11.38 -1.17
CA GLN A 6 -19.11 10.31 -0.37
C GLN A 6 -17.89 9.64 -1.04
N ASP A 7 -17.82 9.65 -2.38
CA ASP A 7 -16.72 9.06 -3.16
C ASP A 7 -15.56 10.06 -3.33
N ILE A 8 -15.87 11.36 -3.36
CA ILE A 8 -14.91 12.44 -3.59
C ILE A 8 -14.15 12.79 -2.30
N LEU A 9 -14.86 12.78 -1.17
CA LEU A 9 -14.33 13.20 0.14
C LEU A 9 -13.01 12.49 0.52
N PRO A 10 -12.89 11.15 0.45
CA PRO A 10 -11.68 10.49 0.90
C PRO A 10 -10.51 10.64 -0.09
N VAL A 11 -10.78 10.90 -1.38
CA VAL A 11 -9.73 11.24 -2.36
C VAL A 11 -9.12 12.61 -2.04
N VAL A 12 -9.95 13.62 -1.80
CA VAL A 12 -9.48 14.97 -1.42
C VAL A 12 -8.66 14.94 -0.13
N LEU A 13 -9.13 14.18 0.87
CA LEU A 13 -8.42 13.99 2.13
C LEU A 13 -7.04 13.34 1.92
N SER A 14 -6.94 12.34 1.04
CA SER A 14 -5.67 11.68 0.74
C SER A 14 -4.64 12.62 0.12
N VAL A 15 -5.05 13.48 -0.83
CA VAL A 15 -4.17 14.48 -1.46
C VAL A 15 -3.68 15.50 -0.44
N LEU A 16 -4.58 15.97 0.43
CA LEU A 16 -4.25 16.97 1.45
C LEU A 16 -3.24 16.42 2.47
N ILE A 17 -3.38 15.15 2.85
CA ILE A 17 -2.41 14.47 3.72
C ILE A 17 -1.05 14.32 3.02
N ILE A 18 -1.00 13.86 1.76
CA ILE A 18 0.26 13.72 1.00
C ILE A 18 1.03 15.05 0.95
N VAL A 19 0.34 16.17 0.71
CA VAL A 19 0.96 17.50 0.65
C VAL A 19 1.52 17.92 2.01
N LEU A 20 0.75 17.79 3.09
CA LEU A 20 1.22 18.07 4.45
C LEU A 20 2.49 17.28 4.77
N VAL A 21 2.42 15.99 4.50
CA VAL A 21 3.46 14.99 4.74
C VAL A 21 4.77 15.34 3.98
N ALA A 22 4.66 15.76 2.72
CA ALA A 22 5.80 16.22 1.92
C ALA A 22 6.44 17.52 2.45
N VAL A 23 5.68 18.39 3.10
CA VAL A 23 6.19 19.62 3.74
C VAL A 23 6.93 19.29 5.05
N PHE A 24 6.41 18.36 5.86
CA PHE A 24 6.99 17.98 7.15
C PHE A 24 8.22 17.06 7.04
N GLU A 25 8.36 16.31 5.94
CA GLU A 25 9.49 15.41 5.68
C GLU A 25 10.87 16.10 5.78
N LYS A 26 10.97 17.40 5.48
CA LYS A 26 12.24 18.15 5.47
C LYS A 26 12.94 18.26 6.82
N GLN A 27 12.29 17.89 7.92
CA GLN A 27 12.83 18.06 9.28
C GLN A 27 13.55 16.82 9.82
N SER A 28 13.26 15.60 9.33
CA SER A 28 13.89 14.38 9.85
C SER A 28 13.76 13.18 8.90
N LYS A 29 14.86 12.42 8.76
CA LYS A 29 14.92 11.19 7.93
C LYS A 29 13.92 10.12 8.39
N LEU A 30 13.65 10.04 9.71
CA LEU A 30 12.68 9.09 10.25
C LEU A 30 11.26 9.50 9.87
N PHE A 31 10.94 10.80 9.98
CA PHE A 31 9.64 11.31 9.58
C PHE A 31 9.42 11.12 8.09
N ALA A 32 10.42 11.42 7.25
CA ALA A 32 10.39 11.14 5.81
C ALA A 32 10.09 9.65 5.48
N ALA A 33 10.73 8.72 6.20
CA ALA A 33 10.49 7.28 6.00
C ALA A 33 9.08 6.84 6.45
N ILE A 34 8.60 7.31 7.59
CA ILE A 34 7.23 7.04 8.08
C ILE A 34 6.21 7.61 7.10
N THR A 35 6.38 8.88 6.73
CA THR A 35 5.66 9.62 5.69
C THR A 35 5.53 8.82 4.40
N ALA A 36 6.66 8.34 3.86
CA ALA A 36 6.71 7.60 2.60
C ALA A 36 6.00 6.25 2.66
N THR A 37 5.79 5.70 3.86
CA THR A 37 5.13 4.41 4.10
C THR A 37 3.74 4.54 4.71
N MET A 38 3.19 5.75 4.80
CA MET A 38 1.87 5.97 5.40
C MET A 38 0.77 5.19 4.65
N PRO A 39 -0.12 4.48 5.36
CA PRO A 39 -1.16 3.66 4.76
C PRO A 39 -2.37 4.50 4.32
N LEU A 40 -2.20 5.51 3.47
CA LEU A 40 -3.31 6.42 3.11
C LEU A 40 -4.41 5.75 2.29
N THR A 41 -4.05 4.78 1.46
CA THR A 41 -4.98 4.04 0.60
C THR A 41 -5.78 2.99 1.38
N ILE A 42 -5.28 2.54 2.55
CA ILE A 42 -5.93 1.50 3.35
C ILE A 42 -7.28 1.98 3.92
N PRO A 43 -7.38 3.12 4.63
CA PRO A 43 -8.66 3.64 5.12
C PRO A 43 -9.65 3.92 3.99
N LEU A 44 -9.20 4.49 2.87
CA LEU A 44 -10.04 4.77 1.71
C LEU A 44 -10.63 3.47 1.15
N ALA A 45 -9.80 2.46 0.90
CA ALA A 45 -10.25 1.20 0.35
C ALA A 45 -11.15 0.42 1.33
N LEU A 46 -10.86 0.49 2.64
CA LEU A 46 -11.70 -0.10 3.68
C LEU A 46 -13.07 0.57 3.74
N TRP A 47 -13.11 1.90 3.64
CA TRP A 47 -14.36 2.66 3.58
C TRP A 47 -15.21 2.22 2.39
N ILE A 48 -14.62 2.14 1.20
CA ILE A 48 -15.30 1.70 -0.02
C ILE A 48 -15.89 0.30 0.16
N VAL A 49 -15.09 -0.66 0.64
CA VAL A 49 -15.55 -2.04 0.86
C VAL A 49 -16.70 -2.07 1.88
N TYR A 50 -16.52 -1.41 3.03
CA TYR A 50 -17.54 -1.34 4.08
C TYR A 50 -18.86 -0.72 3.59
N SER A 51 -18.80 0.40 2.86
CA SER A 51 -19.99 1.04 2.30
C SER A 51 -20.64 0.18 1.21
N SER A 52 -19.86 -0.51 0.38
CA SER A 52 -20.38 -1.35 -0.70
C SER A 52 -21.02 -2.66 -0.21
N SER A 53 -20.53 -3.23 0.89
CA SER A 53 -21.06 -4.46 1.48
C SER A 53 -22.15 -4.23 2.52
N GLY A 54 -22.56 -2.98 2.76
CA GLY A 54 -23.48 -2.64 3.84
C GLY A 54 -22.95 -3.01 5.23
N GLY A 55 -21.62 -3.01 5.41
CA GLY A 55 -20.97 -3.39 6.66
C GLY A 55 -20.91 -4.90 6.92
N GLU A 56 -21.13 -5.75 5.91
CA GLU A 56 -21.06 -7.21 6.07
C GLU A 56 -19.69 -7.66 6.62
N LYS A 57 -19.72 -8.34 7.77
CA LYS A 57 -18.52 -8.77 8.50
C LYS A 57 -17.59 -9.64 7.65
N ALA A 58 -18.12 -10.55 6.85
CA ALA A 58 -17.32 -11.47 6.03
C ALA A 58 -16.54 -10.70 4.96
N ALA A 59 -17.20 -9.81 4.22
CA ALA A 59 -16.56 -8.97 3.20
C ALA A 59 -15.44 -8.10 3.80
N VAL A 60 -15.69 -7.43 4.93
CA VAL A 60 -14.70 -6.57 5.59
C VAL A 60 -13.53 -7.38 6.15
N THR A 61 -13.78 -8.56 6.72
CA THR A 61 -12.73 -9.43 7.27
C THR A 61 -11.85 -10.00 6.16
N ASN A 62 -12.45 -10.50 5.07
CA ASN A 62 -11.70 -11.02 3.93
C ASN A 62 -10.86 -9.93 3.27
N PHE A 63 -11.39 -8.71 3.16
CA PHE A 63 -10.65 -7.58 2.64
C PHE A 63 -9.48 -7.17 3.54
N THR A 64 -9.69 -7.04 4.85
CA THR A 64 -8.60 -6.67 5.78
C THR A 64 -7.52 -7.76 5.89
N GLN A 65 -7.90 -9.04 5.79
CA GLN A 65 -6.94 -10.14 5.64
C GLN A 65 -6.12 -10.00 4.34
N SER A 66 -6.78 -9.62 3.24
CA SER A 66 -6.12 -9.37 1.95
C SER A 66 -5.13 -8.22 2.03
N LEU A 67 -5.52 -7.12 2.67
CA LEU A 67 -4.65 -5.99 2.94
C LEU A 67 -3.42 -6.42 3.74
N ALA A 68 -3.62 -7.14 4.86
CA ALA A 68 -2.51 -7.58 5.71
C ALA A 68 -1.50 -8.45 4.95
N LEU A 69 -1.97 -9.43 4.18
CA LEU A 69 -1.09 -10.29 3.39
C LEU A 69 -0.37 -9.50 2.28
N SER A 70 -1.04 -8.52 1.67
CA SER A 70 -0.46 -7.67 0.62
C SER A 70 0.66 -6.74 1.11
N LEU A 71 0.83 -6.57 2.43
CA LEU A 71 1.98 -5.85 2.99
C LEU A 71 3.28 -6.66 2.86
N LEU A 72 3.23 -7.99 2.76
CA LEU A 72 4.43 -8.83 2.68
C LEU A 72 5.28 -8.51 1.43
N PRO A 73 4.73 -8.45 0.19
CA PRO A 73 5.49 -7.99 -0.97
C PRO A 73 6.05 -6.57 -0.83
N THR A 74 5.32 -5.67 -0.18
CA THR A 74 5.75 -4.27 0.05
C THR A 74 6.89 -4.18 1.06
N LEU A 75 6.89 -5.01 2.09
CA LEU A 75 8.03 -5.15 3.01
C LEU A 75 9.24 -5.73 2.29
N ALA A 76 9.05 -6.75 1.45
CA ALA A 76 10.12 -7.33 0.64
C ALA A 76 10.74 -6.32 -0.32
N PHE A 77 9.94 -5.44 -0.94
CA PHE A 77 10.42 -4.29 -1.72
C PHE A 77 11.35 -3.41 -0.88
N ALA A 78 10.88 -2.97 0.30
CA ALA A 78 11.63 -2.06 1.17
C ALA A 78 12.98 -2.65 1.60
N VAL A 79 13.00 -3.93 1.97
CA VAL A 79 14.24 -4.67 2.30
C VAL A 79 15.16 -4.76 1.09
N THR A 80 14.62 -5.07 -0.09
CA THR A 80 15.40 -5.20 -1.32
C THR A 80 16.09 -3.88 -1.70
N ILE A 81 15.36 -2.76 -1.68
CA ILE A 81 15.96 -1.46 -2.01
C ILE A 81 17.00 -1.03 -0.97
N TRP A 82 16.83 -1.41 0.30
CA TRP A 82 17.82 -1.16 1.35
C TRP A 82 19.10 -1.96 1.11
N LEU A 83 19.00 -3.24 0.76
CA LEU A 83 20.14 -4.08 0.44
C LEU A 83 20.86 -3.61 -0.85
N ALA A 84 20.09 -3.25 -1.88
CA ALA A 84 20.61 -2.71 -3.13
C ALA A 84 21.35 -1.38 -2.91
N ALA A 85 20.79 -0.48 -2.09
CA ALA A 85 21.44 0.76 -1.70
C ALA A 85 22.71 0.52 -0.87
N ARG A 86 22.67 -0.44 0.07
CA ARG A 86 23.84 -0.83 0.88
C ARG A 86 24.96 -1.43 0.03
N ALA A 87 24.63 -2.07 -1.08
CA ALA A 87 25.59 -2.57 -2.07
C ALA A 87 26.18 -1.47 -2.97
N GLY A 88 25.81 -0.20 -2.79
CA GLY A 88 26.33 0.92 -3.57
C GLY A 88 25.75 1.04 -4.97
N LEU A 89 24.62 0.37 -5.26
CA LEU A 89 23.95 0.49 -6.55
C LEU A 89 23.40 1.90 -6.77
N LYS A 90 23.26 2.31 -8.04
CA LYS A 90 22.62 3.58 -8.40
C LYS A 90 21.10 3.49 -8.26
N LEU A 91 20.42 4.64 -8.25
CA LEU A 91 18.97 4.71 -8.02
C LEU A 91 18.14 3.81 -8.95
N VAL A 92 18.41 3.83 -10.26
CA VAL A 92 17.65 3.03 -11.23
C VAL A 92 17.69 1.53 -10.93
N PRO A 93 18.86 0.88 -10.79
CA PRO A 93 18.91 -0.55 -10.44
C PRO A 93 18.34 -0.85 -9.04
N ILE A 94 18.45 0.06 -8.08
CA ILE A 94 17.76 -0.07 -6.78
C ILE A 94 16.25 -0.22 -7.00
N LEU A 95 15.64 0.73 -7.73
CA LEU A 95 14.19 0.71 -7.97
C LEU A 95 13.75 -0.52 -8.76
N LEU A 96 14.49 -0.89 -9.81
CA LEU A 96 14.17 -2.08 -10.63
C LEU A 96 14.19 -3.36 -9.79
N SER A 97 15.19 -3.53 -8.93
CA SER A 97 15.28 -4.70 -8.05
C SER A 97 14.10 -4.78 -7.07
N GLY A 98 13.72 -3.66 -6.47
CA GLY A 98 12.56 -3.58 -5.58
C GLY A 98 11.28 -3.96 -6.32
N TYR A 99 10.99 -3.33 -7.46
CA TYR A 99 9.77 -3.61 -8.23
C TYR A 99 9.72 -5.05 -8.75
N ALA A 100 10.86 -5.64 -9.12
CA ALA A 100 10.93 -7.04 -9.51
C ALA A 100 10.53 -7.96 -8.36
N VAL A 101 11.09 -7.78 -7.16
CA VAL A 101 10.74 -8.58 -5.98
C VAL A 101 9.28 -8.37 -5.58
N TRP A 102 8.80 -7.13 -5.63
CA TRP A 102 7.39 -6.81 -5.33
C TRP A 102 6.41 -7.50 -6.28
N ALA A 103 6.68 -7.44 -7.60
CA ALA A 103 5.82 -8.05 -8.61
C ALA A 103 5.79 -9.58 -8.48
N LEU A 104 6.95 -10.19 -8.27
CA LEU A 104 7.07 -11.63 -8.02
C LEU A 104 6.36 -12.04 -6.73
N GLY A 105 6.56 -11.31 -5.64
CA GLY A 105 5.91 -11.57 -4.35
C GLY A 105 4.39 -11.43 -4.43
N THR A 106 3.90 -10.41 -5.14
CA THR A 106 2.47 -10.19 -5.37
C THR A 106 1.88 -11.30 -6.23
N GLY A 107 2.56 -11.68 -7.32
CA GLY A 107 2.14 -12.79 -8.18
C GLY A 107 2.07 -14.11 -7.40
N LEU A 108 3.09 -14.41 -6.59
CA LEU A 108 3.13 -15.60 -5.73
C LEU A 108 1.97 -15.59 -4.73
N LEU A 109 1.70 -14.46 -4.08
CA LEU A 109 0.60 -14.32 -3.13
C LEU A 109 -0.77 -14.56 -3.79
N ILE A 110 -0.99 -14.03 -5.00
CA ILE A 110 -2.22 -14.26 -5.77
C ILE A 110 -2.38 -15.75 -6.09
N VAL A 111 -1.30 -16.41 -6.54
CA VAL A 111 -1.33 -17.85 -6.83
C VAL A 111 -1.63 -18.64 -5.54
N LEU A 112 -0.87 -18.43 -4.46
CA LEU A 112 -1.08 -19.13 -3.20
C LEU A 112 -2.51 -18.98 -2.67
N ARG A 113 -3.10 -17.80 -2.77
CA ARG A 113 -4.49 -17.58 -2.36
C ARG A 113 -5.50 -18.37 -3.17
N ARG A 114 -5.31 -18.47 -4.49
CA ARG A 114 -6.14 -19.30 -5.36
C ARG A 114 -6.04 -20.78 -4.98
N TRP A 115 -4.83 -21.25 -4.69
CA TRP A 115 -4.59 -22.64 -4.28
C TRP A 115 -5.17 -22.97 -2.90
N LEU A 116 -5.13 -22.03 -1.96
CA LEU A 116 -5.64 -22.20 -0.60
C LEU A 116 -7.16 -21.94 -0.46
N GLY A 117 -7.87 -21.59 -1.53
CA GLY A 117 -9.29 -21.27 -1.50
C GLY A 117 -9.64 -20.01 -0.70
N LEU A 118 -8.69 -19.06 -0.58
CA LEU A 118 -8.83 -17.81 0.17
C LEU A 118 -9.27 -16.63 -0.72
N GLY A 119 -9.81 -16.91 -1.90
CA GLY A 119 -10.11 -15.93 -2.96
C GLY A 119 -11.59 -15.87 -3.31
#